data_AF-A0A3Q0IUI0-F1
#
_entry.id   AF-A0A3Q0IUI0-F1
#
_cell.length_a   1.000
_cell.length_b   1.000
_cell.length_c   1.000
_cell.angle_alpha   90.00
_cell.angle_beta   90.00
_cell.angle_gamma   90.00
#
_symmetry.space_group_name_H-M   'P 1'
#
loop_
_entity.id
_entity.type
_entity.pdbx_description
1 polymer ?
#
loop_
_entity_poly.entity_id
_entity_poly.type
_entity_poly.pdbx_seq_one_letter_code
_entity_poly.pdbx_strand_id
1 'polypeptide(L)' 'MIHLSDTTKTLLEQSQEKISDYIIQSRGIVNLKGKGNVETYWLTGKEIKLREDPIAMRLESPHLELEENGDHLQSGGELT' A
#
# COMPACT_ATOMS: atom_id res chain seq x y z
N MET A 1 -0.36 -10.22 5.96
CA MET A 1 0.83 -10.11 6.83
C MET A 1 2.04 -10.54 6.02
N ILE A 2 3.11 -9.75 5.99
CA ILE A 2 4.28 -9.99 5.13
C ILE A 2 5.43 -10.52 5.99
N HIS A 3 6.05 -11.64 5.58
CA HIS A 3 7.18 -12.24 6.28
C HIS A 3 8.50 -11.59 5.84
N LEU A 4 9.42 -11.40 6.78
CA LEU A 4 10.74 -10.87 6.49
C LEU A 4 11.85 -11.53 7.32
N SER A 5 13.05 -11.52 6.73
CA SER A 5 14.29 -11.92 7.40
C SER A 5 14.88 -10.75 8.20
N ASP A 6 15.81 -11.08 9.09
CA ASP A 6 16.58 -10.10 9.85
C ASP A 6 17.26 -9.03 8.98
N THR A 7 17.94 -9.43 7.90
CA THR A 7 18.59 -8.48 6.99
C THR A 7 17.59 -7.49 6.39
N THR A 8 16.40 -7.95 6.00
CA THR A 8 15.36 -7.06 5.47
C THR A 8 14.82 -6.12 6.54
N LYS A 9 14.64 -6.58 7.79
CA LYS A 9 14.28 -5.71 8.92
C LYS A 9 15.29 -4.57 9.08
N THR A 10 16.58 -4.89 9.14
CA THR A 10 17.65 -3.89 9.31
C THR A 10 17.63 -2.85 8.19
N LEU A 11 17.45 -3.26 6.94
CA LEU A 11 17.39 -2.33 5.81
C LEU A 11 16.17 -1.40 5.88
N LEU A 12 15.01 -1.92 6.31
CA LEU A 12 13.80 -1.11 6.48
C LEU A 12 13.94 -0.09 7.62
N GLU A 13 14.61 -0.48 8.71
CA GLU A 13 14.90 0.39 9.86
C GLU A 13 15.98 1.44 9.54
N GLN A 14 16.94 1.13 8.67
CA GLN A 14 18.02 2.03 8.28
C GLN A 14 17.68 2.94 7.09
N SER A 15 16.56 2.68 6.40
CA SER A 15 16.15 3.49 5.25
C SER A 15 15.86 4.93 5.69
N GLN A 16 16.71 5.85 5.23
CA GLN A 16 16.60 7.29 5.51
C GLN A 16 15.49 7.98 4.69
N GLU A 17 14.70 7.24 3.92
CA GLU A 17 13.45 7.78 3.40
C GLU A 17 12.56 8.15 4.60
N LYS A 18 12.44 9.46 4.88
CA LYS A 18 11.70 10.13 5.97
C LYS A 18 10.23 9.69 6.17
N ILE A 19 9.75 8.66 5.49
CA ILE A 19 8.38 8.14 5.47
C ILE A 19 8.33 6.68 5.99
N SER A 20 9.44 6.11 6.45
CA SER A 20 9.57 4.66 6.68
C SER A 20 9.43 4.24 8.16
N ASP A 21 8.31 4.55 8.82
CA ASP A 21 8.00 3.97 10.13
C ASP A 21 7.25 2.63 9.94
N TYR A 22 7.94 1.65 9.34
CA TYR A 22 7.37 0.31 9.20
C TYR A 22 7.17 -0.33 10.59
N ILE A 23 5.97 -0.87 10.81
CA ILE A 23 5.64 -1.58 12.05
C ILE A 23 6.05 -3.03 11.87
N ILE A 24 7.15 -3.40 12.52
CA ILE A 24 7.75 -4.73 12.46
C ILE A 24 7.61 -5.42 13.83
N GLN A 25 7.19 -6.68 13.84
CA GLN A 25 7.00 -7.48 15.04
C GLN A 25 7.82 -8.77 14.97
N SER A 26 8.36 -9.22 16.10
CA SER A 26 9.02 -10.53 16.16
C SER A 26 7.98 -11.63 15.91
N ARG A 27 8.31 -12.52 14.97
CA ARG A 27 7.57 -13.77 14.75
C ARG A 27 8.12 -14.90 15.62
N GLY A 28 9.42 -14.86 15.89
CA GLY A 28 10.16 -15.90 16.59
C GLY A 28 11.16 -16.63 15.69
N ILE A 29 11.73 -17.70 16.26
CA ILE A 29 12.81 -18.48 15.67
C ILE A 29 12.23 -19.60 14.81
N VAL A 30 12.77 -19.76 13.60
CA VAL A 30 12.41 -20.82 12.65
C VAL A 30 13.65 -21.60 12.27
N ASN A 31 13.55 -22.93 12.29
CA ASN A 31 14.61 -23.79 11.78
C ASN A 31 14.52 -23.87 10.25
N LEU A 32 15.52 -23.31 9.57
CA LEU A 32 15.67 -23.34 8.13
C LEU A 32 16.78 -24.32 7.75
N LYS A 33 16.44 -25.29 6.90
CA LYS A 33 17.41 -26.27 6.38
C LYS A 33 18.61 -25.56 5.76
N GLY A 34 19.81 -25.88 6.24
CA GLY A 34 21.07 -25.28 5.76
C GLY A 34 21.40 -23.90 6.33
N LYS A 35 20.52 -23.28 7.12
CA LYS A 35 20.77 -22.00 7.82
C LYS A 35 20.65 -22.11 9.35
N GLY A 36 20.12 -23.22 9.84
CA GLY A 36 19.90 -23.44 11.27
C GLY A 36 18.72 -22.62 11.78
N ASN A 37 18.80 -22.19 13.04
CA ASN A 37 17.77 -21.40 13.69
C ASN A 37 17.90 -19.93 13.27
N VAL A 38 16.86 -19.38 12.67
CA VAL A 38 16.84 -18.02 12.14
C VAL A 38 15.69 -17.26 12.78
N GLU A 39 15.97 -16.07 13.32
CA GLU A 39 14.93 -15.16 13.79
C GLU A 39 14.19 -14.53 12.61
N THR A 40 12.87 -14.47 12.73
CA THR A 40 11.99 -14.00 11.67
C THR A 40 11.01 -12.98 12.22
N TYR A 41 10.45 -12.17 11.32
CA TYR A 41 9.62 -11.04 11.69
C TYR A 41 8.40 -10.91 10.77
N TRP A 42 7.41 -10.20 11.26
CA TRP A 42 6.23 -9.79 10.52
C TRP A 42 6.27 -8.30 10.27
N LEU A 43 6.04 -7.90 9.02
CA LEU A 43 5.67 -6.54 8.68
C LEU A 43 4.15 -6.44 8.76
N THR A 44 3.66 -5.66 9.72
CA THR A 44 2.24 -5.54 10.04
C THR A 44 1.63 -4.24 9.54
N GLY A 45 2.44 -3.24 9.23
CA GLY A 45 1.94 -1.96 8.74
C GLY A 45 3.04 -0.93 8.50
N LYS A 46 2.62 0.29 8.21
CA LYS A 46 3.47 1.46 8.04
C LYS A 46 2.77 2.65 8.66
N GLU A 47 3.43 3.34 9.58
CA GLU A 47 2.93 4.59 10.12
C GLU A 47 3.23 5.71 9.12
N ILE A 48 2.21 6.48 8.76
CA ILE A 48 2.36 7.65 7.91
C ILE A 48 2.58 8.84 8.84
N LYS A 49 3.85 9.23 9.01
CA LYS A 49 4.13 10.56 9.58
C LYS A 49 3.81 11.59 8.51
N LEU A 50 2.71 12.31 8.71
CA LEU A 50 2.40 13.50 7.93
C LEU A 50 3.59 14.43 8.07
N ARG A 51 4.31 14.67 6.97
CA ARG A 51 5.32 15.71 6.97
C ARG A 51 4.61 17.03 7.22
N GLU A 52 5.12 17.83 8.15
CA GLU A 52 4.71 19.23 8.31
C GLU A 52 5.26 20.09 7.15
N ASP A 53 5.13 19.59 5.91
CA ASP A 53 5.47 20.35 4.72
C ASP A 53 4.30 21.31 4.45
N PRO A 54 4.49 22.64 4.46
CA PRO A 54 3.41 23.62 4.29
C PRO A 54 2.68 23.55 2.94
N ILE A 55 3.17 22.70 2.02
CA ILE A 55 2.66 22.53 0.65
C ILE A 55 1.71 21.32 0.54
N ALA A 56 1.64 20.44 1.54
CA ALA A 56 0.89 19.18 1.47
C ALA A 56 -0.65 19.31 1.53
N MET A 57 -1.22 20.52 1.47
CA MET A 57 -2.67 20.73 1.46
C MET A 57 -3.32 20.83 0.07
N ARG A 58 -2.56 20.72 -1.04
CA ARG A 58 -3.14 20.82 -2.39
C ARG A 58 -3.33 19.49 -3.12
N LEU A 59 -4.00 18.55 -2.46
CA LEU A 59 -4.61 17.41 -3.18
C LEU A 59 -6.06 17.78 -3.51
N GLU A 60 -6.24 18.61 -4.53
CA GLU A 60 -7.55 18.72 -5.18
C GLU A 60 -7.78 17.41 -5.93
N SER A 61 -8.75 16.63 -5.46
CA SER A 61 -9.17 15.39 -6.08
C SER A 61 -9.81 15.74 -7.44
N PRO A 62 -9.31 15.26 -8.59
CA PRO A 62 -10.07 15.37 -9.81
C PRO A 62 -11.23 14.38 -9.73
N HIS A 63 -12.42 14.95 -9.60
CA HIS A 63 -13.72 14.34 -9.86
C HIS A 63 -13.65 13.51 -11.16
N LEU A 64 -13.81 12.19 -11.08
CA LEU A 64 -14.24 11.39 -12.22
C LEU A 64 -15.75 11.24 -12.05
N GLU A 65 -16.50 12.08 -12.76
CA GLU A 65 -17.94 11.95 -12.90
C GLU A 65 -18.25 10.59 -13.54
N LEU A 66 -19.12 9.82 -12.89
CA LEU A 66 -19.71 8.62 -13.46
C LEU A 66 -20.69 9.08 -14.54
N GLU A 67 -20.28 9.08 -15.80
CA GLU A 67 -21.24 9.20 -16.90
C GLU A 67 -21.92 7.85 -17.14
N GLU A 68 -23.05 7.68 -16.48
CA GLU A 68 -24.05 6.65 -16.76
C GLU A 68 -24.65 6.90 -18.15
N ASN A 69 -23.96 6.48 -19.22
CA ASN A 69 -24.52 6.53 -20.57
C ASN A 69 -25.50 5.36 -20.76
N GLY A 70 -26.70 5.53 -20.22
CA GLY A 70 -27.85 4.68 -20.47
C GLY A 70 -28.98 5.49 -21.09
N ASP A 71 -28.93 5.76 -22.39
CA ASP A 71 -30.13 6.14 -23.12
C ASP A 71 -30.29 5.38 -24.45
N HIS A 72 -31.47 4.77 -24.49
CA HIS A 72 -31.99 3.75 -25.35
C HIS A 72 -32.52 4.37 -26.66
N LEU A 73 -31.88 4.05 -27.80
CA LEU A 73 -32.49 4.27 -29.11
C LEU A 73 -33.43 3.12 -29.45
N GLN A 74 -34.75 3.39 -29.45
CA GLN A 74 -35.69 2.80 -30.41
C GLN A 74 -37.06 3.50 -30.36
N SER A 75 -37.33 4.34 -31.36
CA SER A 75 -38.61 4.28 -32.08
C SER A 75 -38.45 4.97 -33.44
N GLY A 76 -38.32 4.14 -34.47
CA GLY A 76 -38.51 4.55 -35.86
C GLY A 76 -39.91 4.12 -36.31
N GLY A 77 -40.78 5.11 -36.50
CA GLY A 77 -41.94 5.08 -37.40
C GLY A 77 -41.95 6.46 -38.06
N GLU A 78 -42.05 6.63 -39.37
CA GLU A 78 -43.04 6.18 -40.35
C GLU A 78 -42.37 6.30 -41.75
N LEU A 79 -42.63 5.49 -42.77
CA LEU A 79 -43.66 5.69 -43.80
C LEU A 79 -43.56 4.55 -44.85
N THR A 80 -44.62 3.78 -45.06
CA THR A 80 -45.30 3.55 -46.36
C THR A 80 -46.67 2.93 -46.08
#